data_AF-A0A352S6H9-F1
#
_entry.id   AF-A0A352S6H9-F1
#
_cell.length_a   1.000
_cell.length_b   1.000
_cell.length_c   1.000
_cell.angle_alpha   90.00
_cell.angle_beta   90.00
_cell.angle_gamma   90.00
#
_symmetry.space_group_name_H-M   'P 1'
#
loop_
_entity.id
_entity.type
_entity.pdbx_description
1 polymer ?
#
loop_
_entity_poly.entity_id
_entity_poly.type
_entity_poly.pdbx_seq_one_letter_code
_entity_poly.pdbx_strand_id
1 'polypeptide(L)'
;VNGNIGYQGQGRARLEKLFYQRSLPLLQYGGVMVFIVPSYVLDAELVGWLTRHFAELRIYQAVDKQFRQVVIFGRRIRQRDQASDAVKATRGLLLQIGQGDAEAEELPSEWPFLPYTVPAAQAEPEHFYRVTMEPEQFADEVGRLQGLWPSVDTHLGAAQKALRPPARALSHWHLALALAAGAISGVVRSRNGRVLVVKGDTHKEKTLQQEFTERDDGSVAETRILTDKFVPVIRAWDMTPGSATRGEVLTIR
;
A
#
# COMPACT_ATOMS: atom_id res chain seq x y z
N VAL A 1 11.96 29.51 -17.92
CA VAL A 1 13.18 29.56 -17.08
C VAL A 1 12.78 29.13 -15.68
N ASN A 2 12.90 27.83 -15.39
CA ASN A 2 12.43 27.23 -14.13
C ASN A 2 13.44 27.51 -13.03
N GLY A 3 13.14 28.49 -12.17
CA GLY A 3 13.92 28.84 -10.97
C GLY A 3 13.76 27.81 -9.85
N ASN A 4 13.97 26.53 -10.17
CA ASN A 4 14.03 25.48 -9.16
C ASN A 4 15.42 25.57 -8.51
N ILE A 5 15.51 26.33 -7.41
CA ILE A 5 16.69 26.34 -6.55
C ILE A 5 16.72 24.99 -5.86
N GLY A 6 17.22 23.98 -6.59
CA GLY A 6 17.42 22.64 -6.08
C GLY A 6 18.37 22.70 -4.90
N TYR A 7 17.91 22.20 -3.76
CA TYR A 7 18.75 21.93 -2.60
C TYR A 7 19.90 21.00 -3.02
N GLN A 8 21.11 21.55 -3.14
CA GLN A 8 22.34 20.81 -3.40
C GLN A 8 23.00 20.37 -2.08
N GLY A 9 22.24 19.73 -1.20
CA GLY A 9 22.83 19.07 -0.03
C GLY A 9 23.44 17.73 -0.44
N GLN A 10 24.68 17.46 -0.05
CA GLN A 10 25.20 16.09 -0.06
C GLN A 10 24.52 15.30 1.08
N GLY A 11 23.71 14.30 0.73
CA GLY A 11 22.97 13.45 1.68
C GLY A 11 21.44 13.58 1.60
N ARG A 12 20.72 12.91 2.50
CA ARG A 12 19.25 12.98 2.56
C ARG A 12 18.83 14.40 2.99
N ALA A 13 18.11 15.10 2.10
CA ALA A 13 17.63 16.45 2.37
C ALA A 13 16.74 16.52 3.62
N ARG A 14 17.02 17.48 4.50
CA ARG A 14 16.20 17.72 5.71
C ARG A 14 14.78 18.08 5.31
N LEU A 15 13.79 17.42 5.92
CA LEU A 15 12.39 17.54 5.55
C LEU A 15 11.85 18.96 5.79
N GLU A 16 12.34 19.65 6.81
CA GLU A 16 11.98 21.01 7.17
C GLU A 16 12.39 22.01 6.08
N LYS A 17 13.58 21.82 5.50
CA LYS A 17 14.09 22.64 4.39
C LYS A 17 13.29 22.39 3.12
N LEU A 18 13.01 21.13 2.81
CA LEU A 18 12.15 20.76 1.68
C LEU A 18 10.73 21.31 1.84
N PHE A 19 10.18 21.23 3.05
CA PHE A 19 8.88 21.78 3.37
C PHE A 19 8.85 23.30 3.17
N TYR A 20 9.86 24.02 3.66
CA TYR A 20 10.00 25.45 3.45
C TYR A 20 10.05 25.81 1.96
N GLN A 21 10.88 25.14 1.18
CA GLN A 21 11.01 25.38 -0.27
C GLN A 21 9.71 25.13 -1.04
N ARG A 22 8.95 24.09 -0.67
CA ARG A 22 7.66 23.76 -1.31
C ARG A 22 6.54 24.69 -0.89
N SER A 23 6.56 25.18 0.35
CA SER A 23 5.49 26.01 0.90
C SER A 23 5.67 27.49 0.57
N LEU A 24 6.91 27.97 0.41
CA LEU A 24 7.19 29.38 0.14
C LEU A 24 6.47 29.90 -1.12
N PRO A 25 6.43 29.20 -2.28
CA PRO A 25 5.67 29.65 -3.45
C PRO A 25 4.17 29.80 -3.19
N LEU A 26 3.59 29.04 -2.25
CA LEU A 26 2.16 29.03 -1.93
C LEU A 26 1.74 30.25 -1.07
N LEU A 27 2.69 30.92 -0.41
CA LEU A 27 2.41 32.05 0.48
C LEU A 27 2.47 33.38 -0.29
N GLN A 28 1.37 34.07 -0.56
CA GLN A 28 1.44 35.36 -1.28
C GLN A 28 2.32 36.44 -0.59
N TYR A 29 2.82 37.42 -1.36
CA TYR A 29 3.53 38.57 -0.77
C TYR A 29 2.61 39.35 0.18
N GLY A 30 3.15 39.81 1.30
CA GLY A 30 2.37 40.35 2.42
C GLY A 30 1.74 39.28 3.31
N GLY A 31 1.74 38.02 2.90
CA GLY A 31 1.27 36.89 3.69
C GLY A 31 2.14 36.63 4.92
N VAL A 32 1.52 36.00 5.92
CA VAL A 32 2.15 35.69 7.20
C VAL A 32 2.61 34.23 7.19
N MET A 33 3.85 34.00 7.56
CA MET A 33 4.39 32.67 7.83
C MET A 33 4.43 32.46 9.34
N VAL A 34 3.92 31.31 9.78
CA VAL A 34 4.18 30.73 11.11
C VAL A 34 4.91 29.42 10.88
N PHE A 35 6.19 29.36 11.23
CA PHE A 35 7.05 28.22 10.94
C PHE A 35 7.54 27.58 12.23
N ILE A 36 7.07 26.36 12.50
CA ILE A 36 7.39 25.60 13.71
C ILE A 36 8.41 24.53 13.33
N VAL A 37 9.64 24.66 13.84
CA VAL A 37 10.73 23.73 13.55
C VAL A 37 11.60 23.50 14.78
N PRO A 38 12.32 22.38 14.86
CA PRO A 38 13.35 22.21 15.88
C PRO A 38 14.45 23.28 15.73
N SER A 39 14.93 23.84 16.85
CA SER A 39 15.91 24.95 16.84
C SER A 39 17.19 24.59 16.08
N TYR A 40 17.69 23.36 16.24
CA TYR A 40 18.91 22.84 15.58
C TYR A 40 18.83 22.73 14.04
N VAL A 41 17.69 23.09 13.43
CA VAL A 41 17.54 23.19 11.98
C VAL A 41 17.94 24.58 11.46
N LEU A 42 18.02 25.59 12.34
CA LEU A 42 18.39 26.97 12.01
C LEU A 42 19.90 27.12 11.73
N ASP A 43 20.35 26.61 10.59
CA ASP A 43 21.68 26.82 10.07
C ASP A 43 21.79 28.07 9.18
N ALA A 44 23.02 28.39 8.76
CA ALA A 44 23.31 29.56 7.92
C ALA A 44 22.50 29.61 6.62
N GLU A 45 22.14 28.45 6.07
CA GLU A 45 21.35 28.35 4.85
C GLU A 45 19.88 28.70 5.12
N LEU A 46 19.22 28.03 6.07
CA LEU A 46 17.82 28.27 6.37
C LEU A 46 17.60 29.69 6.92
N VAL A 47 18.47 30.15 7.82
CA VAL A 47 18.41 31.53 8.31
C VAL A 47 18.64 32.52 7.16
N GLY A 48 19.52 32.21 6.22
CA GLY A 48 19.73 33.00 5.01
C GLY A 48 18.48 33.11 4.14
N TRP A 49 17.68 32.05 4.03
CA TRP A 49 16.41 32.09 3.32
C TRP A 49 15.35 32.89 4.07
N LEU A 50 15.19 32.64 5.37
CA LEU A 50 14.22 33.34 6.22
C LEU A 50 14.46 34.85 6.16
N THR A 51 15.71 35.27 6.42
CA THR A 51 16.10 36.69 6.44
C THR A 51 16.01 37.35 5.07
N ARG A 52 16.02 36.60 3.95
CA ARG A 52 15.85 37.13 2.60
C ARG A 52 14.39 37.27 2.18
N HIS A 53 13.52 36.37 2.61
CA HIS A 53 12.14 36.31 2.13
C HIS A 53 11.13 36.99 3.05
N PHE A 54 11.50 37.25 4.31
CA PHE A 54 10.59 37.73 5.34
C PHE A 54 11.10 39.00 6.03
N ALA A 55 10.16 39.88 6.37
CA ALA A 55 10.34 41.02 7.27
C ALA A 55 9.67 40.74 8.62
N GLU A 56 9.99 41.56 9.62
CA GLU A 56 9.39 41.47 10.96
C GLU A 56 9.51 40.05 11.56
N LEU A 57 10.66 39.42 11.30
CA LEU A 57 10.97 38.08 11.77
C LEU A 57 11.04 38.08 13.30
N ARG A 58 10.31 37.16 13.92
CA ARG A 58 10.30 36.95 15.36
C ARG A 58 10.37 35.48 15.67
N ILE A 59 11.08 35.13 16.73
CA ILE A 59 11.30 33.76 17.14
C ILE A 59 10.94 33.59 18.61
N TYR A 60 10.17 32.56 18.89
CA TYR A 60 9.77 32.19 20.24
C TYR A 60 10.02 30.71 20.48
N GLN A 61 10.22 30.32 21.73
CA GLN A 61 10.20 28.92 22.13
C GLN A 61 8.76 28.39 22.04
N ALA A 62 8.60 27.18 21.50
CA ALA A 62 7.31 26.51 21.51
C ALA A 62 6.89 26.16 22.95
N VAL A 63 5.57 26.15 23.21
CA VAL A 63 5.02 25.84 24.55
C VAL A 63 5.45 24.45 25.02
N ASP A 64 5.49 23.48 24.10
CA ASP A 64 6.05 22.16 24.37
C ASP A 64 7.58 22.15 24.18
N LYS A 65 8.31 22.02 25.28
CA LYS A 65 9.77 22.01 25.32
C LYS A 65 10.38 20.64 24.98
N GLN A 66 9.58 19.57 24.89
CA GLN A 66 10.07 18.20 24.67
C GLN A 66 10.89 18.08 23.37
N PHE A 67 10.50 18.80 22.33
CA PHE A 67 11.09 18.69 20.99
C PHE A 67 12.05 19.84 20.63
N ARG A 68 12.37 20.73 21.59
CA ARG A 68 13.22 21.93 21.37
C ARG A 68 12.77 22.73 20.15
N GLN A 69 11.46 22.88 19.99
CA GLN A 69 10.89 23.59 18.86
C GLN A 69 10.86 25.09 19.10
N VAL A 70 10.96 25.83 17.99
CA VAL A 70 10.81 27.28 17.95
C VAL A 70 9.70 27.63 16.96
N VAL A 71 8.96 28.69 17.27
CA VAL A 71 7.91 29.26 16.45
C VAL A 71 8.44 30.54 15.85
N ILE A 72 8.54 30.58 14.51
CA ILE A 72 9.05 31.72 13.78
C ILE A 72 7.90 32.40 13.03
N PHE A 73 7.68 33.67 13.32
CA PHE A 73 6.74 34.53 12.62
C PHE A 73 7.47 35.40 11.61
N GLY A 74 6.85 35.67 10.47
CA GLY A 74 7.39 36.63 9.51
C GLY A 74 6.40 37.01 8.42
N ARG A 75 6.55 38.21 7.87
CA ARG A 75 5.74 38.71 6.75
C ARG A 75 6.51 38.59 5.44
N ARG A 76 5.96 37.89 4.44
CA ARG A 76 6.64 37.67 3.15
C ARG A 76 6.82 38.99 2.42
N ILE A 77 8.04 39.34 2.03
CA ILE A 77 8.37 40.57 1.31
C ILE A 77 9.10 40.28 -0.01
N ARG A 78 9.18 41.28 -0.89
CA ARG A 78 10.11 41.23 -2.02
C ARG A 78 11.48 41.66 -1.53
N GLN A 79 12.54 41.09 -2.11
CA GLN A 79 13.92 41.33 -1.67
C GLN A 79 14.32 42.83 -1.67
N ARG A 80 13.73 43.64 -2.54
CA ARG A 80 13.97 45.09 -2.63
C ARG A 80 13.39 45.90 -1.45
N ASP A 81 12.46 45.33 -0.69
CA ASP A 81 11.73 46.01 0.39
C ASP A 81 12.41 45.81 1.77
N GLN A 82 13.69 45.42 1.77
CA GLN A 82 14.38 44.89 2.94
C GLN A 82 15.32 45.92 3.60
N ALA A 83 15.17 46.15 4.91
CA ALA A 83 16.01 47.08 5.68
C ALA A 83 17.28 46.39 6.21
N SER A 84 18.47 46.90 5.84
CA SER A 84 19.75 46.18 6.00
C SER A 84 20.18 45.90 7.44
N ASP A 85 19.96 46.83 8.37
CA ASP A 85 20.55 46.73 9.72
C ASP A 85 19.73 45.84 10.68
N ALA A 86 18.39 45.93 10.65
CA ALA A 86 17.51 45.06 11.44
C ALA A 86 17.64 43.58 11.06
N VAL A 87 17.94 43.32 9.77
CA VAL A 87 18.16 41.97 9.24
C VAL A 87 19.43 41.34 9.82
N LYS A 88 20.50 42.11 10.03
CA LYS A 88 21.75 41.58 10.60
C LYS A 88 21.56 41.12 12.05
N ALA A 89 20.90 41.95 12.87
CA ALA A 89 20.61 41.60 14.26
C ALA A 89 19.74 40.33 14.35
N THR A 90 18.66 40.28 13.57
CA THR A 90 17.75 39.12 13.54
C THR A 90 18.44 37.86 13.04
N ARG A 91 19.30 37.99 12.01
CA ARG A 91 20.12 36.88 11.51
C ARG A 91 21.04 36.32 12.60
N GLY A 92 21.71 37.20 13.35
CA GLY A 92 22.59 36.82 14.45
C GLY A 92 21.84 36.03 15.52
N LEU A 93 20.69 36.55 15.97
CA LEU A 93 19.84 35.90 16.97
C LEU A 93 19.38 34.50 16.52
N LEU A 94 18.89 34.36 15.28
CA LEU A 94 18.43 33.07 14.76
C LEU A 94 19.55 32.02 14.70
N LEU A 95 20.79 32.44 14.37
CA LEU A 95 21.95 31.55 14.35
C LEU A 95 22.38 31.12 15.76
N GLN A 96 22.41 32.06 16.71
CA GLN A 96 22.73 31.76 18.11
C GLN A 96 21.73 30.75 18.69
N ILE A 97 20.43 30.92 18.41
CA ILE A 97 19.39 29.96 18.84
C ILE A 97 19.57 28.61 18.14
N GLY A 98 19.93 28.60 16.86
CA GLY A 98 20.19 27.36 16.12
C GLY A 98 21.41 26.58 16.61
N GLN A 99 22.43 27.28 17.10
CA GLN A 99 23.64 26.72 17.69
C GLN A 99 23.46 26.31 19.15
N GLY A 100 22.42 26.82 19.82
CA GLY A 100 22.18 26.61 21.26
C GLY A 100 22.93 27.60 22.16
N ASP A 101 23.51 28.66 21.59
CA ASP A 101 24.22 29.72 22.31
C ASP A 101 23.27 30.75 22.95
N ALA A 102 22.02 30.77 22.50
CA ALA A 102 20.94 31.59 23.06
C ALA A 102 19.64 30.79 23.09
N GLU A 103 18.77 31.13 24.04
CA GLU A 103 17.41 30.61 24.09
C GLU A 103 16.42 31.63 23.50
N ALA A 104 15.41 31.15 22.78
CA ALA A 104 14.32 31.99 22.32
C ALA A 104 13.41 32.38 23.49
N GLU A 105 12.85 33.59 23.44
CA GLU A 105 11.85 34.03 24.43
C GLU A 105 10.61 33.12 24.40
N GLU A 106 9.93 32.97 25.54
CA GLU A 106 8.69 32.19 25.58
C GLU A 106 7.61 32.85 24.72
N LEU A 107 6.81 32.02 24.03
CA LEU A 107 5.69 32.53 23.25
C LEU A 107 4.68 33.22 24.19
N PRO A 108 4.37 34.50 23.98
CA PRO A 108 3.55 35.25 24.91
C PRO A 108 2.10 34.74 24.89
N SER A 109 1.45 34.71 26.05
CA SER A 109 0.03 34.33 26.18
C SER A 109 -0.91 35.31 25.49
N GLU A 110 -0.53 36.59 25.48
CA GLU A 110 -1.23 37.67 24.77
C GLU A 110 -0.25 38.31 23.79
N TRP A 111 -0.68 38.53 22.55
CA TRP A 111 0.19 39.07 21.52
C TRP A 111 0.51 40.55 21.79
N PRO A 112 1.77 40.93 22.08
CA PRO A 112 2.09 42.27 22.57
C PRO A 112 2.30 43.28 21.44
N PHE A 113 2.00 42.91 20.20
CA PHE A 113 2.24 43.72 19.01
C PHE A 113 0.96 43.89 18.19
N LEU A 114 1.04 44.72 17.15
CA LEU A 114 -0.06 44.82 16.21
C LEU A 114 -0.36 43.44 15.57
N PRO A 115 -1.65 43.10 15.38
CA PRO A 115 -2.03 41.91 14.65
C PRO A 115 -1.45 41.92 13.24
N TYR A 116 -1.05 40.75 12.76
CA TYR A 116 -0.66 40.62 11.36
C TYR A 116 -1.89 40.74 10.45
N THR A 117 -1.79 41.58 9.42
CA THR A 117 -2.84 41.69 8.40
C THR A 117 -2.70 40.57 7.38
N VAL A 118 -3.72 39.72 7.26
CA VAL A 118 -3.77 38.68 6.23
C VAL A 118 -4.29 39.31 4.93
N PRO A 119 -3.49 39.34 3.85
CA PRO A 119 -3.94 39.89 2.58
C PRO A 119 -5.07 39.05 1.97
N ALA A 120 -6.02 39.71 1.31
CA ALA A 120 -7.04 39.04 0.51
C ALA A 120 -6.39 38.18 -0.59
N ALA A 121 -7.02 37.07 -0.95
CA ALA A 121 -6.56 36.26 -2.07
C ALA A 121 -6.68 37.05 -3.37
N GLN A 122 -5.64 37.03 -4.20
CA GLN A 122 -5.65 37.74 -5.50
C GLN A 122 -6.44 37.00 -6.58
N ALA A 123 -6.61 35.70 -6.42
CA ALA A 123 -7.36 34.82 -7.30
C ALA A 123 -7.96 33.67 -6.49
N GLU A 124 -9.03 33.07 -7.02
CA GLU A 124 -9.57 31.81 -6.50
C GLU A 124 -8.49 30.71 -6.58
N PRO A 125 -8.37 29.83 -5.58
CA PRO A 125 -7.42 28.74 -5.61
C PRO A 125 -7.76 27.76 -6.73
N GLU A 126 -6.84 27.56 -7.68
CA GLU A 126 -7.02 26.61 -8.78
C GLU A 126 -7.23 25.17 -8.29
N HIS A 127 -6.60 24.81 -7.17
CA HIS A 127 -6.58 23.46 -6.61
C HIS A 127 -6.87 23.51 -5.11
N PHE A 128 -8.15 23.47 -4.74
CA PHE A 128 -8.59 23.35 -3.35
C PHE A 128 -9.43 22.08 -3.18
N TYR A 129 -8.76 20.96 -3.00
CA TYR A 129 -9.40 19.68 -2.74
C TYR A 129 -8.67 18.93 -1.63
N ARG A 130 -9.44 18.19 -0.84
CA ARG A 130 -8.90 17.24 0.12
C ARG A 130 -8.55 15.96 -0.61
N VAL A 131 -7.33 15.45 -0.42
CA VAL A 131 -6.83 14.21 -1.05
C VAL A 131 -7.47 12.95 -0.43
N THR A 132 -8.22 13.11 0.65
CA THR A 132 -8.97 12.04 1.32
C THR A 132 -10.46 12.26 1.09
N MET A 133 -11.10 11.32 0.39
CA MET A 133 -12.54 11.26 0.28
C MET A 133 -13.11 10.67 1.56
N GLU A 134 -14.18 11.28 2.09
CA GLU A 134 -14.99 10.62 3.12
C GLU A 134 -15.70 9.38 2.55
N PRO A 135 -16.05 8.39 3.39
CA PRO A 135 -16.75 7.19 2.92
C PRO A 135 -18.02 7.50 2.13
N GLU A 136 -18.78 8.52 2.54
CA GLU A 136 -20.00 8.96 1.85
C GLU A 136 -19.68 9.52 0.45
N GLN A 137 -18.68 10.39 0.36
CA GLN A 137 -18.22 10.95 -0.92
C GLN A 137 -17.68 9.87 -1.85
N PHE A 138 -17.00 8.87 -1.31
CA PHE A 138 -16.52 7.73 -2.08
C PHE A 138 -17.69 6.88 -2.59
N ALA A 139 -18.72 6.64 -1.77
CA ALA A 139 -19.91 5.90 -2.18
C ALA A 139 -20.65 6.64 -3.32
N ASP A 140 -20.81 7.96 -3.20
CA ASP A 140 -21.41 8.80 -4.25
C ASP A 140 -20.62 8.72 -5.55
N GLU A 141 -19.29 8.81 -5.48
CA GLU A 141 -18.43 8.76 -6.66
C GLU A 141 -18.39 7.36 -7.30
N VAL A 142 -18.40 6.29 -6.50
CA VAL A 142 -18.57 4.90 -6.98
C VAL A 142 -19.94 4.74 -7.66
N GLY A 143 -21.00 5.31 -7.09
CA GLY A 143 -22.33 5.32 -7.68
C GLY A 143 -22.41 6.15 -8.96
N ARG A 144 -21.69 7.27 -9.06
CA ARG A 144 -21.65 8.14 -10.24
C ARG A 144 -20.86 7.50 -11.38
N LEU A 145 -19.69 6.95 -11.07
CA LEU A 145 -18.78 6.38 -12.06
C LEU A 145 -19.22 4.98 -12.51
N GLN A 146 -19.85 4.21 -11.61
CA GLN A 146 -20.29 2.80 -11.79
C GLN A 146 -19.17 1.80 -12.16
N GLY A 147 -18.05 2.24 -12.72
CA GLY A 147 -16.97 1.38 -13.18
C GLY A 147 -17.46 0.31 -14.16
N LEU A 148 -16.88 -0.89 -14.05
CA LEU A 148 -17.31 -2.07 -14.81
C LEU A 148 -18.38 -2.90 -14.07
N TRP A 149 -18.90 -2.42 -12.93
CA TRP A 149 -19.87 -3.16 -12.13
C TRP A 149 -21.17 -3.47 -12.86
N PRO A 150 -21.75 -2.58 -13.70
CA PRO A 150 -22.96 -2.90 -14.45
C PRO A 150 -22.77 -4.02 -15.49
N SER A 151 -21.54 -4.26 -15.94
CA SER A 151 -21.21 -5.32 -16.91
C SER A 151 -20.49 -6.51 -16.27
N VAL A 152 -20.49 -6.59 -14.93
CA VAL A 152 -19.80 -7.65 -14.20
C VAL A 152 -20.31 -9.03 -14.62
N ASP A 153 -21.62 -9.20 -14.80
CA ASP A 153 -22.19 -10.48 -15.23
C ASP A 153 -21.87 -10.82 -16.69
N THR A 154 -21.69 -9.80 -17.53
CA THR A 154 -21.31 -9.97 -18.93
C THR A 154 -19.86 -10.45 -19.06
N HIS A 155 -18.95 -9.93 -18.24
CA HIS A 155 -17.51 -10.24 -18.34
C HIS A 155 -17.05 -11.34 -17.38
N LEU A 156 -17.68 -11.45 -16.21
CA LEU A 156 -17.31 -12.31 -15.10
C LEU A 156 -18.45 -13.21 -14.62
N GLY A 157 -19.68 -12.99 -15.07
CA GLY A 157 -20.83 -13.81 -14.69
C GLY A 157 -20.75 -15.24 -15.21
N ALA A 158 -21.22 -16.18 -14.40
CA ALA A 158 -21.24 -17.60 -14.70
C ALA A 158 -22.17 -17.98 -15.88
N ALA A 159 -22.99 -17.03 -16.36
CA ALA A 159 -24.02 -17.24 -17.37
C ALA A 159 -23.47 -17.58 -18.77
N GLN A 160 -22.19 -17.35 -19.04
CA GLN A 160 -21.54 -17.77 -20.30
C GLN A 160 -20.38 -18.73 -20.08
N LYS A 161 -20.65 -19.96 -19.67
CA LYS A 161 -19.73 -21.07 -19.97
C LYS A 161 -20.50 -22.29 -20.44
N ALA A 162 -20.83 -22.31 -21.74
CA ALA A 162 -20.63 -23.56 -22.47
C ALA A 162 -19.22 -24.05 -22.10
N LEU A 163 -19.10 -25.30 -21.62
CA LEU A 163 -17.81 -25.87 -21.25
C LEU A 163 -16.85 -25.66 -22.43
N ARG A 164 -15.84 -24.80 -22.23
CA ARG A 164 -14.86 -24.53 -23.28
C ARG A 164 -14.10 -25.84 -23.50
N PRO A 165 -13.96 -26.31 -24.76
CA PRO A 165 -13.15 -27.47 -25.01
C PRO A 165 -11.71 -27.18 -24.53
N PRO A 166 -11.01 -28.18 -23.99
CA PRO A 166 -9.63 -28.00 -23.56
C PRO A 166 -8.77 -27.56 -24.75
N ALA A 167 -7.81 -26.67 -24.50
CA ALA A 167 -6.93 -26.11 -25.55
C ALA A 167 -6.09 -27.19 -26.28
N ARG A 168 -6.01 -28.41 -25.73
CA ARG A 168 -5.39 -29.58 -26.32
C ARG A 168 -6.28 -30.80 -26.13
N ALA A 169 -6.24 -31.73 -27.08
CA ALA A 169 -6.89 -33.02 -26.95
C ALA A 169 -6.48 -33.74 -25.65
N LEU A 170 -7.47 -34.24 -24.92
CA LEU A 170 -7.25 -35.00 -23.69
C LEU A 170 -6.56 -36.33 -24.03
N SER A 171 -5.46 -36.62 -23.34
CA SER A 171 -4.81 -37.93 -23.42
C SER A 171 -5.61 -39.01 -22.67
N HIS A 172 -5.27 -40.28 -22.90
CA HIS A 172 -5.85 -41.41 -22.16
C HIS A 172 -5.71 -41.27 -20.63
N TRP A 173 -4.65 -40.62 -20.15
CA TRP A 173 -4.48 -40.36 -18.72
C TRP A 173 -5.56 -39.43 -18.16
N HIS A 174 -5.93 -38.37 -18.89
CA HIS A 174 -7.01 -37.46 -18.48
C HIS A 174 -8.36 -38.18 -18.45
N LEU A 175 -8.60 -39.07 -19.42
CA LEU A 175 -9.81 -39.89 -19.45
C LEU A 175 -9.88 -40.82 -18.24
N ALA A 176 -8.77 -41.51 -17.92
CA ALA A 176 -8.67 -42.38 -16.75
C ALA A 176 -8.88 -41.61 -15.44
N LEU A 177 -8.30 -40.41 -15.32
CA LEU A 177 -8.50 -39.54 -14.16
C LEU A 177 -9.95 -39.08 -14.03
N ALA A 178 -10.58 -38.63 -15.13
CA ALA A 178 -11.97 -38.18 -15.12
C ALA A 178 -12.96 -39.33 -14.82
N LEU A 179 -12.66 -40.55 -15.31
CA LEU A 179 -13.37 -41.76 -14.94
C LEU A 179 -13.22 -42.02 -13.44
N ALA A 180 -12.00 -42.08 -12.90
CA ALA A 180 -11.74 -42.39 -11.50
C ALA A 180 -12.28 -41.33 -10.52
N ALA A 181 -12.27 -40.06 -10.92
CA ALA A 181 -12.85 -38.96 -10.15
C ALA A 181 -14.40 -38.97 -10.17
N GLY A 182 -15.03 -39.90 -10.92
CA GLY A 182 -16.48 -40.01 -11.04
C GLY A 182 -17.12 -38.96 -11.96
N ALA A 183 -16.31 -38.11 -12.61
CA ALA A 183 -16.78 -37.13 -13.59
C ALA A 183 -17.32 -37.79 -14.87
N ILE A 184 -16.83 -39.00 -15.18
CA ILE A 184 -17.33 -39.85 -16.26
C ILE A 184 -17.85 -41.14 -15.64
N SER A 185 -19.13 -41.44 -15.85
CA SER A 185 -19.78 -42.68 -15.39
C SER A 185 -20.86 -43.11 -16.39
N GLY A 186 -21.22 -44.40 -16.37
CA GLY A 186 -22.29 -44.94 -17.20
C GLY A 186 -21.91 -46.20 -17.99
N VAL A 187 -22.72 -46.52 -19.01
CA VAL A 187 -22.57 -47.74 -19.82
C VAL A 187 -21.51 -47.54 -20.89
N VAL A 188 -20.45 -48.33 -20.84
CA VAL A 188 -19.38 -48.39 -21.85
C VAL A 188 -19.54 -49.66 -22.66
N ARG A 189 -19.57 -49.53 -23.99
CA ARG A 189 -19.62 -50.64 -24.94
C ARG A 189 -18.31 -50.72 -25.69
N SER A 190 -17.62 -51.85 -25.57
CA SER A 190 -16.43 -52.14 -26.35
C SER A 190 -16.80 -52.59 -27.77
N ARG A 191 -15.87 -52.42 -28.71
CA ARG A 191 -16.02 -52.87 -30.11
C ARG A 191 -16.25 -54.37 -30.24
N ASN A 192 -15.78 -55.15 -29.27
CA ASN A 192 -15.98 -56.60 -29.19
C ASN A 192 -17.31 -57.01 -28.52
N GLY A 193 -18.22 -56.06 -28.29
CA GLY A 193 -19.55 -56.34 -27.72
C GLY A 193 -19.59 -56.40 -26.19
N ARG A 194 -18.46 -56.25 -25.48
CA ARG A 194 -18.45 -56.17 -24.01
C ARG A 194 -19.19 -54.93 -23.52
N VAL A 195 -20.08 -55.10 -22.54
CA VAL A 195 -20.89 -54.03 -21.96
C VAL A 195 -20.57 -53.92 -20.47
N LEU A 196 -20.01 -52.79 -20.04
CA LEU A 196 -19.67 -52.53 -18.65
C LEU A 196 -20.39 -51.27 -18.16
N VAL A 197 -20.92 -51.29 -16.94
CA VAL A 197 -21.34 -50.05 -16.26
C VAL A 197 -20.21 -49.60 -15.37
N VAL A 198 -19.61 -48.45 -15.69
CA VAL A 198 -18.41 -47.95 -15.03
C VAL A 198 -18.76 -46.81 -14.08
N LYS A 199 -18.18 -46.85 -12.89
CA LYS A 199 -18.22 -45.76 -11.91
C LYS A 199 -16.85 -45.62 -11.26
N GLY A 200 -16.28 -44.42 -11.33
CA GLY A 200 -15.11 -44.10 -10.52
C GLY A 200 -15.47 -43.69 -9.11
N ASP A 201 -14.52 -43.93 -8.23
CA ASP A 201 -14.50 -43.48 -6.86
C ASP A 201 -13.06 -43.06 -6.52
N THR A 202 -12.92 -42.07 -5.64
CA THR A 202 -11.61 -41.68 -5.11
C THR A 202 -11.73 -41.61 -3.61
N HIS A 203 -11.04 -42.51 -2.92
CA HIS A 203 -10.97 -42.46 -1.46
C HIS A 203 -9.60 -41.92 -1.03
N LYS A 204 -9.62 -41.29 0.14
CA LYS A 204 -8.45 -40.72 0.78
C LYS A 204 -7.86 -41.73 1.75
N GLU A 205 -6.63 -42.14 1.51
CA GLU A 205 -5.80 -42.90 2.43
C GLU A 205 -4.82 -41.97 3.13
N LYS A 206 -4.35 -42.37 4.31
CA LYS A 206 -3.27 -41.68 5.03
C LYS A 206 -2.11 -42.63 5.23
N THR A 207 -0.93 -42.22 4.78
CA THR A 207 0.31 -42.93 5.07
C THR A 207 1.05 -42.19 6.17
N LEU A 208 1.44 -42.91 7.22
CA LEU A 208 2.27 -42.38 8.29
C LEU A 208 3.72 -42.80 8.04
N GLN A 209 4.63 -41.82 8.02
CA GLN A 209 6.06 -42.04 8.05
C GLN A 209 6.62 -41.45 9.35
N GLN A 210 7.36 -42.26 10.10
CA GLN A 210 8.00 -41.85 11.35
C GLN A 210 9.50 -41.73 11.11
N GLU A 211 10.06 -40.57 11.43
CA GLU A 211 11.49 -40.29 11.34
C GLU A 211 12.01 -39.96 12.74
N PHE A 212 13.10 -40.63 13.14
CA PHE A 212 13.77 -40.38 14.41
C PHE A 212 15.09 -39.69 14.13
N THR A 213 15.31 -38.53 14.74
CA THR A 213 16.58 -37.80 14.65
C THR A 213 17.14 -37.64 16.05
N GLU A 214 18.33 -38.16 16.27
CA GLU A 214 19.09 -37.98 17.50
C GLU A 214 19.77 -36.61 17.48
N ARG A 215 19.56 -35.82 18.53
CA ARG A 215 20.12 -34.47 18.68
C ARG A 215 21.45 -34.54 19.43
N ASP A 216 22.26 -33.48 19.29
CA ASP A 216 23.60 -33.38 19.89
C ASP A 216 23.61 -33.47 21.43
N ASP A 217 22.46 -33.28 22.08
CA ASP A 217 22.25 -33.42 23.53
C ASP A 217 21.86 -34.85 23.97
N GLY A 218 21.83 -35.81 23.04
CA GLY A 218 21.43 -37.20 23.29
C GLY A 218 19.91 -37.41 23.38
N SER A 219 19.09 -36.39 23.12
CA SER A 219 17.64 -36.52 23.04
C SER A 219 17.19 -36.98 21.65
N VAL A 220 16.17 -37.85 21.58
CA VAL A 220 15.59 -38.33 20.32
C VAL A 220 14.35 -37.51 19.98
N ALA A 221 14.35 -36.86 18.81
CA ALA A 221 13.19 -36.19 18.26
C ALA A 221 12.45 -37.11 17.28
N GLU A 222 11.16 -37.37 17.54
CA GLU A 222 10.28 -38.10 16.63
C GLU A 222 9.49 -37.11 15.75
N THR A 223 9.63 -37.24 14.43
CA THR A 223 8.82 -36.51 13.44
C THR A 223 7.83 -37.47 12.78
N ARG A 224 6.53 -37.16 12.87
CA ARG A 224 5.45 -37.94 12.24
C ARG A 224 4.94 -37.19 11.00
N ILE A 225 5.25 -37.71 9.82
CA ILE A 225 4.78 -37.18 8.53
C ILE A 225 3.52 -37.94 8.14
N LEU A 226 2.39 -37.23 8.11
CA LEU A 226 1.11 -37.75 7.64
C LEU A 226 0.90 -37.30 6.19
N THR A 227 1.00 -38.24 5.25
CA THR A 227 0.79 -37.97 3.83
C THR A 227 -0.59 -38.44 3.41
N ASP A 228 -1.42 -37.49 2.98
CA ASP A 228 -2.71 -37.79 2.36
C ASP A 228 -2.50 -38.34 0.95
N LYS A 229 -2.96 -39.56 0.70
CA LYS A 229 -2.90 -40.24 -0.60
C LYS A 229 -4.30 -40.40 -1.17
N PHE A 230 -4.57 -39.79 -2.31
CA PHE A 230 -5.84 -39.99 -3.03
C PHE A 230 -5.72 -41.19 -3.95
N VAL A 231 -6.48 -42.24 -3.68
CA VAL A 231 -6.43 -43.50 -4.41
C VAL A 231 -7.61 -43.57 -5.38
N PRO A 232 -7.37 -43.40 -6.70
CA PRO A 232 -8.41 -43.57 -7.69
C PRO A 232 -8.77 -45.05 -7.84
N VAL A 233 -10.06 -45.37 -7.84
CA VAL A 233 -10.60 -46.71 -8.06
C VAL A 233 -11.68 -46.64 -9.14
N ILE A 234 -11.59 -47.49 -10.15
CA ILE A 234 -12.64 -47.61 -11.16
C ILE A 234 -13.33 -48.96 -10.96
N ARG A 235 -14.63 -48.94 -10.65
CA ARG A 235 -15.46 -50.14 -10.58
C ARG A 235 -16.26 -50.30 -11.86
N ALA A 236 -16.36 -51.52 -12.35
CA ALA A 236 -17.09 -51.87 -13.55
C ALA A 236 -18.00 -53.06 -13.29
N TRP A 237 -19.31 -52.88 -13.46
CA TRP A 237 -20.28 -53.96 -13.41
C TRP A 237 -20.41 -54.59 -14.80
N ASP A 238 -20.11 -55.88 -14.93
CA ASP A 238 -20.17 -56.57 -16.22
C ASP A 238 -21.61 -56.94 -16.58
N MET A 239 -22.14 -56.28 -17.61
CA MET A 239 -23.48 -56.51 -18.15
C MET A 239 -23.45 -57.24 -19.50
N THR A 240 -22.30 -57.79 -19.90
CA THR A 240 -22.13 -58.43 -21.20
C THR A 240 -22.99 -59.70 -21.29
N PRO A 241 -23.92 -59.80 -22.26
CA PRO A 241 -24.69 -61.02 -22.46
C PRO A 241 -23.77 -62.22 -22.76
N GLY A 242 -23.97 -63.33 -22.06
CA GLY A 242 -23.18 -64.56 -22.26
C GLY A 242 -21.75 -64.52 -21.68
N SER A 243 -21.34 -63.44 -21.00
CA SER A 243 -20.05 -63.40 -20.30
C SER A 243 -20.07 -64.29 -19.06
N ALA A 244 -18.95 -64.94 -18.77
CA ALA A 244 -18.75 -65.73 -17.55
C ALA A 244 -18.86 -64.87 -16.28
N THR A 245 -18.48 -63.59 -16.36
CA THR A 245 -18.51 -62.63 -15.24
C THR A 245 -19.76 -61.77 -15.24
N ARG A 246 -20.81 -62.13 -16.01
CA ARG A 246 -22.02 -61.33 -16.10
C ARG A 246 -22.67 -61.18 -14.73
N GLY A 247 -22.91 -59.94 -14.31
CA GLY A 247 -23.47 -59.60 -13.00
C GLY A 247 -22.40 -59.28 -11.96
N GLU A 248 -21.11 -59.50 -12.22
CA GLU A 248 -20.03 -59.25 -11.26
C GLU A 248 -19.50 -57.81 -11.32
N VAL A 249 -19.03 -57.30 -10.18
CA VAL A 249 -18.35 -56.01 -10.08
C VAL A 249 -16.83 -56.23 -10.10
N LEU A 250 -16.21 -55.74 -11.16
CA LEU A 250 -14.77 -55.79 -11.40
C LEU A 250 -14.11 -54.50 -10.93
N THR A 251 -12.88 -54.59 -10.44
CA THR A 251 -12.04 -53.41 -10.16
C THR A 251 -11.02 -53.26 -11.27
N ILE A 252 -11.03 -52.12 -11.95
CA ILE A 252 -10.04 -51.75 -12.96
C ILE A 252 -8.93 -50.98 -12.24
N ARG A 253 -7.71 -51.52 -12.29
CA ARG A 253 -6.49 -50.93 -11.74
C ARG A 253 -5.63 -50.38 -12.86
#